data_AF-A0A0G4KT91-F1
#
_entry.id   AF-A0A0G4KT91-F1
#
_cell.length_a   1.000
_cell.length_b   1.000
_cell.length_c   1.000
_cell.angle_alpha   90.00
_cell.angle_beta   90.00
_cell.angle_gamma   90.00
#
_symmetry.space_group_name_H-M   'P 1'
#
loop_
_entity.id
_entity.type
_entity.pdbx_description
1 polymer ?
#
loop_
_entity_poly.entity_id
_entity_poly.type
_entity_poly.pdbx_seq_one_letter_code
_entity_poly.pdbx_strand_id
1 'polypeptide(L)'
;MLATPGSAAKASQGSLSSLTTDQLFELATRSMPHVAVLTTALAQPGTTPVFHKALVGRLAPRAAELALTQFGHNAVNAIIAVGSVPFHVKGTIMAALAAREGEMRESWMGRSVWRTWKGDMWKTRHADWVRWAKEVEGGSGGAGGAESEVKLKPWEKMREKNREKARARGGGGGGTEAMTGANSVEVAEEAA
;
A
#
# COMPACT_ATOMS: atom_id res chain seq x y z
N MET A 1 -6.06 -28.81 -14.36
CA MET A 1 -4.79 -28.96 -13.61
C MET A 1 -4.72 -28.00 -12.42
N LEU A 2 -4.61 -26.68 -12.62
CA LEU A 2 -4.60 -25.73 -11.49
C LEU A 2 -6.00 -25.47 -10.87
N ALA A 3 -7.05 -25.49 -11.68
CA ALA A 3 -8.44 -25.29 -11.23
C ALA A 3 -9.15 -26.58 -10.77
N THR A 4 -8.52 -27.74 -10.97
CA THR A 4 -9.07 -29.05 -10.58
C THR A 4 -8.59 -29.36 -9.16
N PRO A 5 -9.50 -29.42 -8.16
CA PRO A 5 -9.11 -29.66 -6.77
C PRO A 5 -8.38 -31.00 -6.57
N GLY A 6 -7.57 -31.09 -5.51
CA GLY A 6 -6.94 -32.34 -5.09
C GLY A 6 -5.47 -32.49 -5.47
N SER A 7 -5.04 -33.71 -5.75
CA SER A 7 -3.62 -34.07 -5.94
C SER A 7 -2.97 -33.38 -7.14
N ALA A 8 -3.70 -33.16 -8.23
CA ALA A 8 -3.21 -32.49 -9.43
C ALA A 8 -2.85 -31.01 -9.19
N ALA A 9 -3.68 -30.27 -8.43
CA ALA A 9 -3.38 -28.90 -8.04
C ALA A 9 -2.16 -28.83 -7.11
N LYS A 10 -2.07 -29.76 -6.14
CA LYS A 10 -0.92 -29.84 -5.23
C LYS A 10 0.39 -30.11 -5.98
N ALA A 11 0.38 -31.05 -6.93
CA ALA A 11 1.54 -31.34 -7.76
C ALA A 11 1.95 -30.13 -8.61
N SER A 12 0.98 -29.47 -9.25
CA SER A 12 1.23 -28.28 -10.07
C SER A 12 1.82 -27.11 -9.26
N GLN A 13 1.25 -26.82 -8.10
CA GLN A 13 1.75 -25.77 -7.19
C GLN A 13 3.11 -26.15 -6.59
N GLY A 14 3.35 -27.43 -6.32
CA GLY A 14 4.65 -27.96 -5.91
C GLY A 14 5.72 -27.71 -6.95
N SER A 15 5.45 -28.05 -8.23
CA SER A 15 6.37 -27.80 -9.34
C SER A 15 6.65 -26.32 -9.56
N LEU A 16 5.63 -25.45 -9.48
CA LEU A 16 5.84 -23.99 -9.53
C LEU A 16 6.70 -23.49 -8.37
N SER A 17 6.56 -24.10 -7.19
CA SER A 17 7.34 -23.78 -6.01
C SER A 17 8.74 -24.38 -6.00
N SER A 18 9.13 -25.22 -6.97
CA SER A 18 10.51 -25.67 -7.13
C SER A 18 11.30 -24.85 -8.15
N LEU A 19 10.62 -24.04 -8.97
CA LEU A 19 11.28 -23.21 -9.98
C LEU A 19 12.18 -22.13 -9.35
N THR A 20 13.30 -21.86 -9.99
CA THR A 20 14.21 -20.76 -9.62
C THR A 20 13.63 -19.40 -10.02
N THR A 21 14.23 -18.32 -9.52
CA THR A 21 13.87 -16.95 -9.91
C THR A 21 13.95 -16.73 -11.41
N ASP A 22 15.01 -17.19 -12.07
CA ASP A 22 15.16 -17.00 -13.51
C ASP A 22 14.19 -17.84 -14.33
N GLN A 23 13.90 -19.06 -13.88
CA GLN A 23 12.87 -19.91 -14.52
C GLN A 23 11.48 -19.29 -14.41
N LEU A 24 11.15 -18.71 -13.25
CA LEU A 24 9.88 -18.01 -13.05
C LEU A 24 9.81 -16.71 -13.86
N PHE A 25 10.93 -16.00 -14.00
CA PHE A 25 11.02 -14.83 -14.85
C PHE A 25 10.77 -15.19 -16.31
N GLU A 26 11.49 -16.19 -16.84
CA GLU A 26 11.31 -16.66 -18.23
C GLU A 26 9.86 -17.10 -18.46
N LEU A 27 9.30 -17.88 -17.52
CA LEU A 27 7.91 -18.30 -17.56
C LEU A 27 6.93 -17.10 -17.59
N ALA A 28 7.19 -16.05 -16.82
CA ALA A 28 6.34 -14.86 -16.77
C ALA A 28 6.44 -14.01 -18.05
N THR A 29 7.55 -14.07 -18.79
CA THR A 29 7.82 -13.20 -19.94
C THR A 29 7.65 -13.89 -21.29
N ARG A 30 7.62 -15.22 -21.35
CA ARG A 30 7.67 -15.99 -22.61
C ARG A 30 6.47 -15.78 -23.52
N SER A 31 5.26 -15.95 -23.00
CA SER A 31 4.01 -15.65 -23.72
C SER A 31 2.80 -15.60 -22.78
N MET A 32 1.65 -15.14 -23.30
CA MET A 32 0.42 -14.99 -22.52
C MET A 32 -0.03 -16.29 -21.81
N PRO A 33 -0.05 -17.48 -22.45
CA PRO A 33 -0.37 -18.73 -21.75
C PRO A 33 0.56 -19.07 -20.60
N HIS A 34 1.85 -18.72 -20.67
CA HIS A 34 2.80 -19.03 -19.60
C HIS A 34 2.57 -18.14 -18.38
N VAL A 35 2.37 -16.83 -18.56
CA VAL A 35 2.01 -15.95 -17.44
C VAL A 35 0.59 -16.24 -16.92
N ALA A 36 -0.30 -16.77 -17.77
CA ALA A 36 -1.63 -17.23 -17.34
C ALA A 36 -1.53 -18.36 -16.30
N VAL A 37 -0.52 -19.25 -16.39
CA VAL A 37 -0.26 -20.27 -15.36
C VAL A 37 0.06 -19.63 -14.02
N LEU A 38 0.92 -18.60 -14.01
CA LEU A 38 1.31 -17.89 -12.78
C LEU A 38 0.15 -17.10 -12.17
N THR A 39 -0.57 -16.33 -12.98
CA THR A 39 -1.71 -15.53 -12.51
C THR A 39 -2.86 -16.42 -12.04
N THR A 40 -3.13 -17.53 -12.72
CA THR A 40 -4.09 -18.53 -12.26
C THR A 40 -3.64 -19.15 -10.94
N ALA A 41 -2.36 -19.51 -10.81
CA ALA A 41 -1.84 -20.10 -9.58
C ALA A 41 -1.94 -19.13 -8.39
N LEU A 42 -1.65 -17.83 -8.57
CA LEU A 42 -1.80 -16.78 -7.55
C LEU A 42 -3.26 -16.52 -7.17
N ALA A 43 -4.20 -16.74 -8.08
CA ALA A 43 -5.63 -16.57 -7.84
C ALA A 43 -6.27 -17.76 -7.09
N GLN A 44 -5.63 -18.94 -7.12
CA GLN A 44 -6.12 -20.12 -6.40
C GLN A 44 -5.67 -20.11 -4.94
N PRO A 45 -6.45 -20.69 -4.01
CA PRO A 45 -5.96 -20.96 -2.68
C PRO A 45 -4.68 -21.82 -2.73
N GLY A 46 -3.68 -21.46 -1.92
CA GLY A 46 -2.49 -22.27 -1.77
C GLY A 46 -2.81 -23.61 -1.13
N THR A 47 -2.39 -24.70 -1.76
CA THR A 47 -2.45 -26.06 -1.17
C THR A 47 -1.51 -26.21 0.02
N THR A 48 -0.57 -25.27 0.18
CA THR A 48 0.26 -25.12 1.37
C THR A 48 0.20 -23.66 1.85
N PRO A 49 0.31 -23.40 3.16
CA PRO A 49 0.32 -22.03 3.70
C PRO A 49 1.46 -21.16 3.15
N VAL A 50 2.54 -21.79 2.67
CA VAL A 50 3.77 -21.12 2.23
C VAL A 50 3.80 -20.91 0.71
N PHE A 51 2.84 -21.46 -0.04
CA PHE A 51 2.87 -21.48 -1.51
C PHE A 51 3.04 -20.08 -2.11
N HIS A 52 2.14 -19.16 -1.80
CA HIS A 52 2.20 -17.79 -2.33
C HIS A 52 3.43 -17.04 -1.82
N LYS A 53 3.84 -17.26 -0.56
CA LYS A 53 5.04 -16.64 0.00
C LYS A 53 6.29 -17.08 -0.77
N ALA A 54 6.41 -18.38 -1.08
CA ALA A 54 7.54 -18.92 -1.83
C ALA A 54 7.54 -18.41 -3.28
N LEU A 55 6.39 -18.45 -3.95
CA LEU A 55 6.27 -18.01 -5.34
C LEU A 55 6.55 -16.51 -5.50
N VAL A 56 5.92 -15.68 -4.67
CA VAL A 56 6.13 -14.22 -4.70
C VAL A 56 7.51 -13.85 -4.20
N GLY A 57 8.07 -14.56 -3.22
CA GLY A 57 9.43 -14.35 -2.75
C GLY A 57 10.48 -14.51 -3.86
N ARG A 58 10.23 -15.37 -4.87
CA ARG A 58 11.10 -15.51 -6.03
C ARG A 58 10.84 -14.49 -7.13
N LEU A 59 9.61 -14.02 -7.28
CA LEU A 59 9.27 -12.97 -8.27
C LEU A 59 9.68 -11.56 -7.80
N ALA A 60 9.64 -11.30 -6.49
CA ALA A 60 9.84 -9.97 -5.90
C ALA A 60 11.17 -9.29 -6.30
N PRO A 61 12.34 -9.99 -6.34
CA PRO A 61 13.60 -9.36 -6.73
C PRO A 61 13.62 -8.78 -8.14
N ARG A 62 12.80 -9.32 -9.05
CA ARG A 62 12.70 -8.88 -10.45
C ARG A 62 11.34 -8.26 -10.78
N ALA A 63 10.53 -7.91 -9.76
CA ALA A 63 9.17 -7.42 -9.97
C ALA A 63 9.11 -6.13 -10.80
N ALA A 64 10.06 -5.21 -10.60
CA ALA A 64 10.11 -3.97 -11.37
C ALA A 64 10.50 -4.20 -12.84
N GLU A 65 11.34 -5.19 -13.12
CA GLU A 65 11.66 -5.59 -14.48
C GLU A 65 10.47 -6.29 -15.15
N LEU A 66 9.83 -7.23 -14.44
CA LEU A 66 8.62 -7.92 -14.90
C LEU A 66 7.50 -6.94 -15.27
N ALA A 67 7.34 -5.87 -14.49
CA ALA A 67 6.33 -4.83 -14.70
C ALA A 67 6.45 -4.11 -16.05
N LEU A 68 7.65 -4.07 -16.64
CA LEU A 68 7.92 -3.42 -17.92
C LEU A 68 7.80 -4.37 -19.12
N THR A 69 7.60 -5.67 -18.88
CA THR A 69 7.49 -6.67 -19.95
C THR A 69 6.06 -6.85 -20.45
N GLN A 70 5.91 -7.23 -21.72
CA GLN A 70 4.61 -7.41 -22.39
C GLN A 70 3.66 -8.35 -21.64
N PHE A 71 4.17 -9.42 -21.01
CA PHE A 71 3.35 -10.40 -20.30
C PHE A 71 3.53 -10.35 -18.78
N GLY A 72 4.76 -10.14 -18.30
CA GLY A 72 5.10 -10.23 -16.87
C GLY A 72 4.39 -9.21 -15.99
N HIS A 73 3.97 -8.07 -16.53
CA HIS A 73 3.19 -7.08 -15.81
C HIS A 73 1.87 -7.65 -15.25
N ASN A 74 1.29 -8.65 -15.90
CA ASN A 74 0.09 -9.36 -15.41
C ASN A 74 0.38 -10.13 -14.11
N ALA A 75 1.54 -10.76 -14.01
CA ALA A 75 1.95 -11.45 -12.78
C ALA A 75 2.14 -10.45 -11.63
N VAL A 76 2.80 -9.31 -11.89
CA VAL A 76 2.99 -8.25 -10.89
C VAL A 76 1.64 -7.68 -10.43
N ASN A 77 0.70 -7.47 -11.35
CA ASN A 77 -0.67 -7.04 -11.01
C ASN A 77 -1.42 -8.08 -10.16
N ALA A 78 -1.24 -9.38 -10.41
CA ALA A 78 -1.92 -10.41 -9.64
C ALA A 78 -1.43 -10.46 -8.18
N ILE A 79 -0.14 -10.18 -7.92
CA ILE A 79 0.47 -10.30 -6.58
C ILE A 79 -0.21 -9.43 -5.53
N ILE A 80 -0.62 -8.19 -5.86
CA ILE A 80 -1.18 -7.27 -4.85
C ILE A 80 -2.47 -7.82 -4.22
N ALA A 81 -3.27 -8.53 -5.01
CA ALA A 81 -4.54 -9.13 -4.61
C ALA A 81 -4.39 -10.42 -3.79
N VAL A 82 -3.17 -10.97 -3.68
CA VAL A 82 -2.96 -12.20 -2.93
C VAL A 82 -2.91 -11.88 -1.43
N GLY A 83 -3.93 -12.35 -0.70
CA GLY A 83 -4.08 -12.10 0.73
C GLY A 83 -3.01 -12.75 1.60
N SER A 84 -2.50 -13.93 1.22
CA SER A 84 -1.47 -14.63 2.00
C SER A 84 -0.04 -14.12 1.74
N VAL A 85 0.15 -13.10 0.90
CA VAL A 85 1.47 -12.47 0.69
C VAL A 85 1.72 -11.47 1.80
N PRO A 86 2.82 -11.61 2.58
CA PRO A 86 3.08 -10.71 3.68
C PRO A 86 3.18 -9.24 3.24
N PHE A 87 2.59 -8.34 4.03
CA PHE A 87 2.59 -6.90 3.76
C PHE A 87 3.98 -6.31 3.45
N HIS A 88 5.02 -6.73 4.18
CA HIS A 88 6.38 -6.23 3.95
C HIS A 88 6.89 -6.57 2.53
N VAL A 89 6.54 -7.74 1.99
CA VAL A 89 6.91 -8.15 0.62
C VAL A 89 6.22 -7.25 -0.41
N LYS A 90 4.93 -6.93 -0.19
CA LYS A 90 4.20 -5.96 -1.02
C LYS A 90 4.88 -4.58 -0.96
N GLY A 91 5.30 -4.14 0.22
CA GLY A 91 6.09 -2.91 0.40
C GLY A 91 7.42 -2.92 -0.38
N THR A 92 8.18 -4.02 -0.31
CA THR A 92 9.43 -4.18 -1.07
C THR A 92 9.20 -4.09 -2.58
N ILE A 93 8.15 -4.76 -3.10
CA ILE A 93 7.80 -4.67 -4.52
C ILE A 93 7.43 -3.23 -4.89
N MET A 94 6.56 -2.58 -4.10
CA MET A 94 6.16 -1.19 -4.37
C MET A 94 7.36 -0.23 -4.36
N ALA A 95 8.30 -0.40 -3.43
CA ALA A 95 9.54 0.38 -3.39
C ALA A 95 10.39 0.17 -4.65
N ALA A 96 10.55 -1.08 -5.12
CA ALA A 96 11.26 -1.37 -6.36
C ALA A 96 10.57 -0.78 -7.60
N LEU A 97 9.23 -0.78 -7.65
CA LEU A 97 8.46 -0.12 -8.71
C LEU A 97 8.63 1.40 -8.69
N ALA A 98 8.62 2.01 -7.51
CA ALA A 98 8.80 3.45 -7.33
C ALA A 98 10.20 3.92 -7.73
N ALA A 99 11.24 3.10 -7.50
CA ALA A 99 12.60 3.40 -7.93
C ALA A 99 12.74 3.53 -9.46
N ARG A 100 11.82 2.94 -10.23
CA ARG A 100 11.80 2.97 -11.71
C ARG A 100 10.57 3.68 -12.27
N GLU A 101 10.01 4.64 -11.54
CA GLU A 101 8.76 5.30 -11.92
C GLU A 101 8.79 5.91 -13.33
N GLY A 102 9.91 6.52 -13.74
CA GLY A 102 10.06 7.09 -15.09
C GLY A 102 9.76 6.05 -16.17
N GLU A 103 10.49 4.93 -16.14
CA GLU A 103 10.30 3.80 -17.07
C GLU A 103 8.88 3.22 -17.00
N MET A 104 8.32 3.16 -15.79
CA MET A 104 6.95 2.67 -15.58
C MET A 104 5.92 3.57 -16.26
N ARG A 105 6.13 4.89 -16.26
CA ARG A 105 5.21 5.85 -16.88
C ARG A 105 5.33 5.89 -18.40
N GLU A 106 6.49 5.58 -18.95
CA GLU A 106 6.73 5.57 -20.39
C GLU A 106 6.02 4.40 -21.09
N SER A 107 6.01 3.21 -20.47
CA SER A 107 5.39 2.01 -21.04
C SER A 107 3.93 1.81 -20.63
N TRP A 108 3.12 1.21 -21.51
CA TRP A 108 1.73 0.87 -21.18
C TRP A 108 1.66 -0.17 -20.04
N MET A 109 2.54 -1.17 -20.07
CA MET A 109 2.64 -2.22 -19.06
C MET A 109 2.99 -1.64 -17.68
N GLY A 110 3.98 -0.75 -17.62
CA GLY A 110 4.35 -0.05 -16.41
C GLY A 110 3.21 0.82 -15.86
N ARG A 111 2.49 1.57 -16.71
CA ARG A 111 1.32 2.36 -16.29
C ARG A 111 0.21 1.48 -15.73
N SER A 112 -0.01 0.30 -16.31
CA SER A 112 -0.96 -0.68 -15.81
C SER A 112 -0.63 -1.11 -14.38
N VAL A 113 0.65 -1.42 -14.13
CA VAL A 113 1.14 -1.81 -12.79
C VAL A 113 1.08 -0.63 -11.83
N TRP A 114 1.52 0.55 -12.24
CA TRP A 114 1.50 1.76 -11.42
C TRP A 114 0.10 2.08 -10.90
N ARG A 115 -0.92 2.02 -11.77
CA ARG A 115 -2.32 2.25 -11.40
C ARG A 115 -2.85 1.15 -10.48
N THR A 116 -2.52 -0.11 -10.75
CA THR A 116 -2.99 -1.27 -9.97
C THR A 116 -2.41 -1.25 -8.55
N TRP A 117 -1.13 -0.91 -8.43
CA TRP A 117 -0.41 -0.81 -7.16
C TRP A 117 -0.59 0.54 -6.45
N LYS A 118 -1.44 1.42 -6.99
CA LYS A 118 -1.71 2.76 -6.43
C LYS A 118 -0.42 3.57 -6.21
N GLY A 119 0.49 3.58 -7.18
CA GLY A 119 1.80 4.22 -7.05
C GLY A 119 1.75 5.73 -6.75
N ASP A 120 0.77 6.45 -7.28
CA ASP A 120 0.58 7.88 -6.94
C ASP A 120 0.19 8.07 -5.47
N MET A 121 -0.63 7.16 -4.93
CA MET A 121 -1.02 7.15 -3.52
C MET A 121 0.17 6.79 -2.64
N TRP A 122 1.00 5.81 -3.03
CA TRP A 122 2.23 5.47 -2.31
C TRP A 122 3.15 6.69 -2.14
N LYS A 123 3.33 7.49 -3.21
CA LYS A 123 4.20 8.68 -3.18
C LYS A 123 3.65 9.83 -2.36
N THR A 124 2.36 10.14 -2.54
CA THR A 124 1.76 11.39 -1.99
C THR A 124 1.05 11.17 -0.66
N ARG A 125 0.52 9.96 -0.43
CA ARG A 125 -0.35 9.60 0.68
C ARG A 125 -0.01 8.20 1.18
N HIS A 126 1.25 8.00 1.56
CA HIS A 126 1.78 6.68 1.95
C HIS A 126 0.93 5.99 3.04
N ALA A 127 0.40 6.74 4.01
CA ALA A 127 -0.49 6.18 5.04
C ALA A 127 -1.78 5.60 4.46
N ASP A 128 -2.39 6.27 3.49
CA ASP A 128 -3.59 5.78 2.78
C ASP A 128 -3.25 4.52 1.99
N TRP A 129 -2.08 4.48 1.36
CA TRP A 129 -1.61 3.29 0.65
C TRP A 129 -1.42 2.10 1.59
N VAL A 130 -0.81 2.31 2.77
CA VAL A 130 -0.62 1.26 3.78
C VAL A 130 -1.96 0.70 4.24
N ARG A 131 -2.96 1.56 4.47
CA ARG A 131 -4.31 1.13 4.84
C ARG A 131 -4.94 0.31 3.72
N TRP A 132 -4.95 0.85 2.49
CA TRP A 132 -5.51 0.17 1.32
C TRP A 132 -4.85 -1.20 1.07
N ALA A 133 -3.52 -1.28 1.09
CA ALA A 133 -2.80 -2.52 0.81
C ALA A 133 -3.06 -3.63 1.86
N LYS A 134 -3.39 -3.25 3.10
CA LYS A 134 -3.84 -4.19 4.16
C LYS A 134 -5.30 -4.59 4.01
N GLU A 135 -6.16 -3.69 3.54
CA GLU A 135 -7.56 -4.04 3.23
C GLU A 135 -7.63 -5.06 2.08
N VAL A 136 -6.78 -4.90 1.05
CA VAL A 136 -6.63 -5.90 -0.03
C VAL A 136 -6.11 -7.24 0.49
N GLU A 137 -5.36 -7.27 1.61
CA GLU A 137 -4.89 -8.52 2.24
C GLU A 137 -6.06 -9.32 2.85
N GLY A 138 -7.03 -8.63 3.46
CA GLY A 138 -8.16 -9.24 4.17
C GLY A 138 -9.36 -9.62 3.30
N GLY A 139 -9.35 -9.30 1.99
CA GLY A 139 -10.53 -9.38 1.14
C GLY A 139 -10.33 -10.19 -0.13
N SER A 140 -10.36 -11.53 -0.06
CA SER A 140 -10.82 -12.32 -1.21
C SER A 140 -12.36 -12.24 -1.27
N GLY A 141 -12.87 -11.18 -1.89
CA GLY A 141 -14.30 -11.01 -2.22
C GLY A 141 -14.92 -9.76 -1.60
N GLY A 142 -15.21 -8.76 -2.44
CA GLY A 142 -15.94 -7.58 -2.01
C GLY A 142 -15.96 -6.46 -3.05
N ALA A 143 -16.53 -6.72 -4.23
CA ALA A 143 -17.21 -5.65 -4.95
C ALA A 143 -18.46 -5.31 -4.14
N GLY A 144 -18.49 -4.13 -3.50
CA GLY A 144 -19.66 -3.67 -2.76
C GLY A 144 -19.26 -2.71 -1.66
N GLY A 145 -19.57 -1.42 -1.85
CA GLY A 145 -19.53 -0.44 -0.79
C GLY A 145 -20.43 -0.89 0.35
N ALA A 146 -19.83 -1.16 1.50
CA ALA A 146 -20.52 -1.17 2.78
C ALA A 146 -19.60 -0.42 3.73
N GLU A 147 -20.05 0.76 4.17
CA GLU A 147 -19.42 1.53 5.23
C GLU A 147 -19.32 0.64 6.48
N SER A 148 -18.16 0.03 6.67
CA SER A 148 -17.82 -0.58 7.94
C SER A 148 -17.40 0.55 8.86
N GLU A 149 -18.21 0.81 9.90
CA GLU A 149 -17.85 1.71 10.98
C GLU A 149 -16.41 1.42 11.43
N VAL A 150 -15.52 2.37 11.16
CA VAL A 150 -14.13 2.29 11.59
C VAL A 150 -14.13 2.39 13.11
N LYS A 151 -14.16 1.24 13.80
CA LYS A 151 -13.87 1.18 15.24
C LYS A 151 -12.42 1.62 15.44
N LEU A 152 -12.26 2.93 15.70
CA LEU A 152 -10.98 3.56 16.01
C LEU A 152 -10.29 2.78 17.13
N LYS A 153 -8.99 2.49 16.93
CA LYS A 153 -8.20 1.77 17.91
C LYS A 153 -8.08 2.63 19.19
N PRO A 154 -7.94 2.03 20.39
CA PRO A 154 -7.94 2.77 21.66
C PRO A 154 -6.96 3.96 21.71
N TRP A 155 -5.82 3.86 21.05
CA TRP A 155 -4.80 4.92 20.99
C TRP A 155 -5.15 6.08 20.03
N GLU A 156 -6.00 5.85 19.03
CA GLU A 156 -6.53 6.92 18.15
C GLU A 156 -7.58 7.75 18.88
N LYS A 157 -8.48 7.10 19.64
CA LYS A 157 -9.43 7.78 20.53
C LYS A 157 -8.72 8.62 21.58
N MET A 158 -7.60 8.13 22.11
CA MET A 158 -6.79 8.87 23.08
C MET A 158 -6.12 10.10 22.46
N ARG A 159 -5.67 10.01 21.20
CA ARG A 159 -5.08 11.13 20.45
C ARG A 159 -6.12 12.20 20.14
N GLU A 160 -7.36 11.81 19.86
CA GLU A 160 -8.47 12.73 19.63
C GLU A 160 -8.92 13.42 20.92
N LYS A 161 -9.06 12.67 22.02
CA LYS A 161 -9.35 13.20 23.35
C LYS A 161 -8.28 14.19 23.84
N ASN A 162 -7.00 13.94 23.54
CA ASN A 162 -5.93 14.90 23.86
C ASN A 162 -6.01 16.17 23.02
N ARG A 163 -6.44 16.06 21.76
CA ARG A 163 -6.61 17.20 20.85
C ARG A 163 -7.80 18.07 21.26
N GLU A 164 -8.88 17.45 21.73
CA GLU A 164 -10.06 18.12 22.26
C GLU A 164 -9.76 18.83 23.59
N LYS A 165 -9.03 18.17 24.51
CA LYS A 165 -8.55 18.80 25.75
C LYS A 165 -7.63 20.00 25.49
N ALA A 166 -6.80 19.95 24.46
CA ALA A 166 -5.94 21.08 24.08
C ALA A 166 -6.76 22.26 23.55
N ARG A 167 -7.84 22.00 22.80
CA ARG A 167 -8.79 23.04 22.34
C ARG A 167 -9.59 23.64 23.50
N ALA A 168 -10.03 22.82 24.45
CA ALA A 168 -10.78 23.28 25.62
C ALA A 168 -9.94 24.16 26.58
N ARG A 169 -8.61 23.96 26.63
CA ARG A 169 -7.70 24.81 27.42
C ARG A 169 -7.32 26.13 26.71
N GLY A 170 -7.65 26.29 25.43
CA GLY A 170 -7.32 27.48 24.64
C GLY A 170 -8.42 28.54 24.55
N GLY A 171 -9.59 28.31 25.15
CA GLY A 171 -10.74 29.23 25.09
C GLY A 171 -11.08 29.80 26.46
N GLY A 172 -10.34 30.82 26.89
CA GLY A 172 -10.52 31.48 28.19
C GLY A 172 -10.15 32.96 28.16
N GLY A 173 -10.91 33.73 27.36
CA GLY A 173 -11.37 35.10 27.63
C GLY A 173 -10.36 36.20 28.00
N GLY A 174 -10.19 37.17 27.10
CA GLY A 174 -9.90 38.55 27.48
C GLY A 174 -11.19 39.37 27.60
N GLY A 175 -11.22 40.34 28.53
CA GLY A 175 -12.05 41.54 28.42
C GLY A 175 -12.64 42.14 29.71
N THR A 176 -12.25 43.40 29.99
CA THR A 176 -12.92 44.45 30.81
C THR A 176 -12.62 44.42 32.33
N GLU A 177 -12.37 45.52 33.07
CA GLU A 177 -12.80 46.92 32.97
C GLU A 177 -11.73 47.92 33.48
N ALA A 178 -11.93 49.19 33.11
CA ALA A 178 -11.17 50.37 33.48
C ALA A 178 -11.33 50.77 34.96
N MET A 179 -10.30 51.39 35.54
CA MET A 179 -10.44 52.26 36.72
C MET A 179 -9.52 53.47 36.58
N THR A 180 -10.14 54.64 36.66
CA THR A 180 -9.62 56.01 36.61
C THR A 180 -8.67 56.34 37.76
N GLY A 181 -7.68 57.23 37.53
CA GLY A 181 -6.94 57.90 38.61
C GLY A 181 -5.84 58.84 38.12
N ALA A 182 -6.06 60.13 38.35
CA ALA A 182 -5.20 61.30 38.11
C ALA A 182 -3.69 61.15 38.42
N ASN A 183 -2.81 61.91 37.74
CA ASN A 183 -2.31 63.23 38.18
C ASN A 183 -1.13 63.75 37.32
N SER A 184 -1.09 65.08 37.12
CA SER A 184 -0.01 66.05 36.80
C SER A 184 1.18 65.67 35.87
N VAL A 185 1.39 66.31 34.71
CA VAL A 185 2.03 67.63 34.44
C VAL A 185 3.53 67.71 34.80
N GLU A 186 4.39 67.77 33.78
CA GLU A 186 5.65 68.57 33.59
C GLU A 186 6.35 67.97 32.35
N VAL A 187 6.36 68.58 31.15
CA VAL A 187 7.14 69.74 30.66
C VAL A 187 8.61 69.71 31.11
N ALA A 188 9.49 69.28 30.22
CA ALA A 188 10.80 69.88 29.89
C ALA A 188 11.48 68.93 28.87
N GLU A 189 11.69 69.30 27.61
CA GLU A 189 12.64 70.28 27.07
C GLU A 189 13.82 69.55 26.41
N GLU A 190 14.11 70.06 25.23
CA GLU A 190 15.16 69.76 24.27
C GLU A 190 16.57 69.95 24.86
N ALA A 191 17.57 69.18 24.41
CA ALA A 191 18.87 69.70 23.93
C ALA A 191 19.96 68.60 23.84
N ALA A 192 20.66 68.68 22.71
CA ALA A 192 22.02 68.21 22.39
C ALA A 192 22.26 66.70 22.17
#